data_AF-V5H1X1-F1
#
_entry.id   AF-V5H1X1-F1
#
_cell.length_a   1.000
_cell.length_b   1.000
_cell.length_c   1.000
_cell.angle_alpha   90.00
_cell.angle_beta   90.00
_cell.angle_gamma   90.00
#
_symmetry.space_group_name_H-M   'P 1'
#
loop_
_entity.id
_entity.type
_entity.pdbx_description
1 polymer ?
#
loop_
_entity_poly.entity_id
_entity_poly.type
_entity_poly.pdbx_seq_one_letter_code
_entity_poly.pdbx_strand_id
1 'polypeptide(L)'
;LPSFDGCYSQWLYFKDTFKSIIHENSDVSQVQKFHYLRLSLKGEAADVIHSLEISAANYDIAWKLLEERYENKVLLVNNHVKALFNLPVVSKESYIALRQLLDGFIKHI
;
A
#
# COMPACT_ATOMS: atom_id res chain seq x y z
N LEU A 1 -15.72 6.03 5.21
CA LEU A 1 -14.35 5.58 5.53
C LEU A 1 -13.81 4.80 4.34
N PRO A 2 -12.52 4.94 3.97
CA PRO A 2 -11.93 4.15 2.91
C PRO A 2 -12.04 2.65 3.26
N SER A 3 -12.11 1.78 2.26
CA SER A 3 -12.09 0.32 2.47
C SER A 3 -10.81 -0.27 1.91
N PHE A 4 -10.25 -1.26 2.60
CA PHE A 4 -9.05 -1.95 2.18
C PHE A 4 -9.18 -3.45 2.40
N ASP A 5 -8.99 -4.21 1.33
CA ASP A 5 -9.15 -5.66 1.29
C ASP A 5 -7.82 -6.44 1.33
N GLY A 6 -6.69 -5.73 1.24
CA GLY A 6 -5.35 -6.30 1.14
C GLY A 6 -4.66 -6.08 -0.19
N CYS A 7 -5.32 -5.40 -1.16
CA CYS A 7 -4.72 -5.12 -2.45
C CYS A 7 -3.54 -4.12 -2.37
N TYR A 8 -2.31 -4.61 -2.57
CA TYR A 8 -1.08 -3.81 -2.46
C TYR A 8 -1.09 -2.50 -3.27
N SER A 9 -1.72 -2.47 -4.45
CA SER A 9 -1.80 -1.26 -5.28
C SER A 9 -2.67 -0.15 -4.65
N GLN A 10 -3.58 -0.51 -3.75
CA GLN A 10 -4.48 0.41 -3.05
C GLN A 10 -3.96 0.80 -1.66
N TRP A 11 -2.89 0.17 -1.18
CA TRP A 11 -2.36 0.39 0.17
C TRP A 11 -2.00 1.85 0.41
N LEU A 12 -1.24 2.48 -0.49
CA LEU A 12 -0.84 3.90 -0.37
C LEU A 12 -2.06 4.81 -0.25
N TYR A 13 -3.01 4.66 -1.17
CA TYR A 13 -4.25 5.43 -1.15
C TYR A 13 -5.04 5.25 0.17
N PHE A 14 -5.20 4.00 0.61
CA PHE A 14 -5.88 3.70 1.86
C PHE A 14 -5.16 4.33 3.05
N LYS A 15 -3.84 4.13 3.15
CA LYS A 15 -3.00 4.61 4.23
C LYS A 15 -3.08 6.12 4.36
N ASP A 16 -2.88 6.86 3.28
CA ASP A 16 -2.89 8.33 3.28
C ASP A 16 -4.29 8.87 3.64
N THR A 17 -5.33 8.28 3.04
CA THR A 17 -6.72 8.69 3.31
C THR A 17 -7.12 8.39 4.75
N PHE A 18 -6.80 7.20 5.26
CA PHE A 18 -7.12 6.82 6.64
C PHE A 18 -6.31 7.64 7.64
N LYS A 19 -5.05 7.97 7.32
CA LYS A 19 -4.21 8.81 8.17
C LYS A 19 -4.81 10.20 8.38
N SER A 20 -5.13 10.86 7.28
CA SER A 20 -5.68 12.21 7.27
C SER A 20 -7.03 12.32 7.97
N ILE A 21 -7.90 11.30 7.86
CA ILE A 21 -9.25 11.35 8.42
C ILE A 21 -9.30 10.88 9.88
N ILE A 22 -8.54 9.84 10.23
CA ILE A 22 -8.69 9.12 11.51
C ILE A 22 -7.41 9.10 12.33
N HIS A 23 -6.28 8.67 11.75
CA HIS A 23 -5.05 8.45 12.53
C HIS A 23 -4.49 9.74 13.14
N GLU A 24 -4.49 10.83 12.38
CA GLU A 24 -3.96 12.14 12.80
C GLU A 24 -4.99 13.00 13.54
N ASN A 25 -6.25 12.57 13.57
CA ASN A 25 -7.30 13.27 14.28
C ASN A 25 -7.14 13.10 15.79
N SER A 26 -6.92 14.21 16.51
CA SER A 26 -6.76 14.26 17.97
C SER A 26 -8.07 14.09 18.73
N ASP A 27 -9.21 14.35 18.08
CA ASP A 27 -10.54 14.29 18.71
C ASP A 27 -11.07 12.84 18.77
N VAL A 28 -10.42 11.92 18.06
CA VAL A 28 -10.76 10.49 18.06
C VAL A 28 -9.82 9.75 19.00
N SER A 29 -10.37 9.03 19.98
CA SER A 29 -9.56 8.22 20.89
C SER A 29 -8.92 7.01 20.18
N GLN A 30 -7.80 6.50 20.69
CA GLN A 30 -7.12 5.30 20.16
C GLN A 30 -8.07 4.10 19.97
N VAL A 31 -8.96 3.85 20.94
CA VAL A 31 -9.95 2.76 20.86
C VAL A 31 -10.92 2.99 19.70
N GLN A 32 -11.42 4.22 19.53
CA GLN A 32 -12.29 4.56 18.41
C GLN A 32 -11.57 4.45 17.07
N LYS A 33 -10.30 4.89 16.99
CA LYS A 33 -9.46 4.69 15.79
C LYS A 33 -9.36 3.21 15.44
N PHE A 34 -9.24 2.33 16.43
CA PHE A 34 -9.19 0.89 16.18
C PHE A 34 -10.52 0.32 15.70
N HIS A 35 -11.65 0.75 16.28
CA HIS A 35 -12.96 0.38 15.73
C HIS A 35 -13.11 0.80 14.26
N TYR A 36 -12.73 2.04 13.92
CA TYR A 36 -12.78 2.52 12.54
C TYR A 36 -11.83 1.76 11.62
N LEU A 37 -10.63 1.43 12.10
CA LEU A 37 -9.66 0.63 11.36
C LEU A 37 -10.26 -0.75 11.03
N ARG A 38 -10.80 -1.45 12.03
CA ARG A 38 -11.41 -2.77 11.83
C ARG A 38 -12.61 -2.75 10.89
N LEU A 39 -13.43 -1.71 10.92
CA LEU A 39 -14.56 -1.53 10.00
C LEU A 39 -14.13 -1.20 8.57
N SER A 40 -12.95 -0.60 8.41
CA SER A 40 -12.39 -0.20 7.12
C SER A 40 -11.64 -1.35 6.43
N LEU A 41 -11.32 -2.41 7.15
CA LEU A 41 -10.57 -3.56 6.65
C LEU A 41 -11.52 -4.69 6.25
N LYS A 42 -11.17 -5.38 5.16
CA LYS A 42 -11.91 -6.52 4.60
C LYS A 42 -10.93 -7.62 4.20
N GLY A 43 -11.44 -8.84 4.02
CA GLY A 43 -10.66 -9.98 3.52
C GLY A 43 -9.34 -10.16 4.27
N GLU A 44 -8.26 -10.37 3.52
CA GLU A 44 -6.93 -10.66 4.09
C GLU A 44 -6.42 -9.54 4.98
N ALA A 45 -6.76 -8.27 4.70
CA ALA A 45 -6.33 -7.14 5.52
C ALA A 45 -7.01 -7.12 6.90
N ALA A 46 -8.26 -7.60 6.98
CA ALA A 46 -8.95 -7.76 8.26
C ALA A 46 -8.33 -8.90 9.09
N ASP A 47 -7.89 -9.97 8.43
CA ASP A 47 -7.28 -11.13 9.09
C ASP A 47 -5.96 -10.78 9.80
N VAL A 48 -5.21 -9.79 9.30
CA VAL A 48 -3.95 -9.31 9.91
C VAL A 48 -4.11 -8.92 11.37
N ILE A 49 -5.24 -8.30 11.70
CA ILE A 49 -5.50 -7.72 13.01
C ILE A 49 -6.59 -8.49 13.77
N HIS A 50 -7.08 -9.60 13.21
CA HIS A 50 -8.24 -10.33 13.74
C HIS A 50 -8.01 -10.89 15.14
N SER A 51 -6.77 -11.29 15.45
CA SER A 51 -6.37 -11.84 16.75
C SER A 51 -6.21 -10.77 17.84
N LEU A 52 -6.21 -9.49 17.47
CA LEU A 52 -6.05 -8.39 18.41
C LEU A 52 -7.42 -7.98 18.98
N GLU A 53 -7.50 -7.95 20.31
CA GLU A 53 -8.64 -7.37 20.99
C GLU A 53 -8.67 -5.85 20.77
N ILE A 54 -9.87 -5.30 20.58
CA ILE A 54 -10.05 -3.85 20.38
C ILE A 54 -9.72 -3.12 21.69
N SER A 55 -8.54 -2.53 21.75
CA SER A 55 -8.07 -1.74 22.88
C SER A 55 -7.17 -0.59 22.42
N ALA A 56 -6.99 0.43 23.27
CA ALA A 56 -6.13 1.57 22.96
C ALA A 56 -4.67 1.13 22.76
N ALA A 57 -4.22 0.16 23.57
CA ALA A 57 -2.87 -0.39 23.51
C ALA A 57 -2.60 -1.17 22.22
N ASN A 58 -3.64 -1.81 21.66
CA ASN A 58 -3.51 -2.64 20.48
C ASN A 58 -3.67 -1.86 19.17
N TYR A 59 -4.15 -0.61 19.19
CA TYR A 59 -4.32 0.19 17.97
C TYR A 59 -2.98 0.39 17.24
N ASP A 60 -1.96 0.86 17.95
CA ASP A 60 -0.65 1.13 17.35
C ASP A 60 -0.01 -0.14 16.81
N ILE A 61 -0.23 -1.27 17.50
CA ILE A 61 0.21 -2.60 17.08
C ILE A 61 -0.51 -3.01 15.80
N ALA A 62 -1.84 -2.87 15.75
CA ALA A 62 -2.65 -3.19 14.59
C ALA A 62 -2.24 -2.36 13.36
N TRP A 63 -2.04 -1.05 13.55
CA TRP A 63 -1.59 -0.15 12.51
C TRP A 63 -0.19 -0.55 11.98
N LYS A 64 0.74 -0.82 12.88
CA LYS A 64 2.10 -1.24 12.54
C LYS A 64 2.13 -2.58 11.80
N LEU A 65 1.29 -3.56 12.17
CA LEU A 65 1.22 -4.84 11.46
C LEU A 65 0.74 -4.67 10.01
N LEU A 66 -0.20 -3.76 9.76
CA LEU A 66 -0.65 -3.43 8.41
C LEU A 66 0.47 -2.74 7.61
N GLU A 67 1.18 -1.79 8.23
CA GLU A 67 2.38 -1.18 7.65
C GLU A 67 3.44 -2.26 7.33
N GLU A 68 3.84 -3.11 8.26
CA GLU A 68 4.84 -4.14 8.01
C GLU A 68 4.45 -5.11 6.90
N ARG A 69 3.16 -5.46 6.79
CA ARG A 69 2.68 -6.39 5.75
C ARG A 69 2.57 -5.72 4.39
N TYR A 70 1.98 -4.53 4.31
CA TYR A 70 1.59 -3.90 3.04
C TYR A 70 2.51 -2.76 2.60
N GLU A 71 3.29 -2.18 3.51
CA GLU A 71 4.34 -1.19 3.23
C GLU A 71 5.64 -1.88 2.80
N ASN A 72 5.52 -2.78 1.81
CA ASN A 72 6.65 -3.50 1.29
C ASN A 72 7.32 -2.72 0.15
N LYS A 73 8.17 -1.76 0.52
CA LYS A 73 9.04 -1.02 -0.41
C LYS A 73 9.93 -1.95 -1.25
N VAL A 74 10.28 -3.14 -0.75
CA VAL A 74 11.11 -4.12 -1.47
C VAL A 74 10.35 -4.82 -2.58
N LEU A 75 9.04 -5.05 -2.44
CA LEU A 75 8.21 -5.57 -3.54
C LEU A 75 7.93 -4.52 -4.59
N LEU A 76 7.67 -3.27 -4.20
CA LEU A 76 7.56 -2.14 -5.13
C LEU A 76 8.87 -1.98 -5.92
N VAL A 77 10.01 -1.84 -5.24
CA VAL A 77 11.32 -1.76 -5.90
C VAL A 77 11.61 -3.00 -6.73
N ASN A 78 11.35 -4.23 -6.26
CA ASN A 78 11.56 -5.43 -7.09
C ASN A 78 10.67 -5.45 -8.32
N ASN A 79 9.44 -4.96 -8.25
CA ASN A 79 8.54 -4.95 -9.39
C ASN A 79 8.99 -3.90 -10.42
N HIS A 80 9.40 -2.71 -9.96
CA HIS A 80 10.02 -1.68 -10.80
C HIS A 80 11.33 -2.19 -11.43
N VAL A 81 12.21 -2.82 -10.66
CA VAL A 81 13.48 -3.39 -11.14
C VAL A 81 13.24 -4.54 -12.12
N LYS A 82 12.33 -5.49 -11.83
CA LYS A 82 11.96 -6.57 -12.76
C LYS A 82 11.36 -6.02 -14.05
N ALA A 83 10.52 -4.99 -13.98
CA ALA A 83 9.93 -4.36 -15.16
C ALA A 83 11.01 -3.71 -16.04
N LEU A 84 11.99 -3.02 -15.43
CA LEU A 84 13.14 -2.46 -16.14
C LEU A 84 14.00 -3.55 -16.82
N PHE A 85 14.28 -4.66 -16.12
CA PHE A 85 15.04 -5.78 -16.67
C PHE A 85 14.29 -6.55 -17.77
N ASN A 86 12.95 -6.51 -17.78
CA ASN A 86 12.11 -7.14 -18.80
C ASN A 86 11.74 -6.21 -19.96
N LEU A 87 12.28 -4.98 -20.01
CA LEU A 87 12.04 -4.10 -21.14
C LEU A 87 12.55 -4.75 -22.43
N PRO A 88 11.77 -4.71 -23.52
CA PRO A 88 12.13 -5.37 -24.76
C PRO A 88 13.42 -4.77 -25.33
N VAL A 89 14.37 -5.63 -25.66
CA VAL A 89 15.62 -5.23 -26.31
C VAL A 89 15.31 -4.66 -27.69
N VAL A 90 15.74 -3.42 -27.93
CA VAL A 90 15.58 -2.76 -29.23
C VAL A 90 16.67 -3.28 -30.16
N SER A 91 16.35 -4.32 -30.93
CA SER A 91 17.30 -5.01 -31.82
C SER A 91 17.46 -4.35 -33.20
N LYS A 92 16.64 -3.34 -33.51
CA LYS A 92 16.66 -2.57 -34.76
C LYS A 92 16.30 -1.13 -34.48
N GLU A 93 17.01 -0.20 -35.10
CA GLU A 93 16.72 1.23 -34.99
C GLU A 93 15.30 1.52 -35.49
N SER A 94 14.44 1.90 -34.55
CA SER A 94 13.06 2.32 -34.79
C SER A 94 12.72 3.40 -33.79
N TYR A 95 12.37 4.58 -34.29
CA TYR A 95 11.92 5.70 -33.46
C TYR A 95 10.79 5.30 -32.51
N ILE A 96 9.87 4.45 -32.99
CA ILE A 96 8.73 3.97 -32.19
C ILE A 96 9.22 3.07 -31.05
N ALA A 97 10.16 2.15 -31.33
CA ALA A 97 10.69 1.25 -30.33
C ALA A 97 11.54 1.98 -29.26
N LEU A 98 12.32 2.98 -29.68
CA LEU A 98 13.10 3.83 -28.78
C LEU A 98 12.19 4.66 -27.86
N ARG A 99 11.08 5.19 -28.39
CA ARG A 99 10.11 5.95 -27.60
C ARG A 99 9.37 5.07 -26.60
N GLN A 100 8.95 3.87 -26.99
CA GLN A 100 8.32 2.90 -26.09
C GLN A 100 9.26 2.45 -24.97
N LEU A 101 10.55 2.29 -25.26
CA LEU A 101 11.55 1.99 -24.24
C LEU A 101 11.73 3.16 -23.27
N LEU A 102 11.84 4.39 -23.78
CA LEU A 102 11.93 5.60 -22.94
C LEU A 102 10.71 5.75 -22.02
N ASP A 103 9.50 5.58 -22.56
CA ASP A 103 8.25 5.65 -21.80
C ASP A 103 8.19 4.56 -20.71
N GLY A 104 8.71 3.36 -21.01
CA GLY A 104 8.87 2.28 -20.03
C GLY A 104 9.84 2.64 -18.91
N PHE A 105 11.00 3.23 -19.22
CA PHE A 105 11.95 3.68 -18.22
C PHE A 105 11.38 4.77 -17.31
N ILE A 106 10.73 5.79 -17.88
CA ILE A 106 10.13 6.91 -17.11
C ILE A 106 9.01 6.41 -16.19
N LYS A 107 8.26 5.40 -16.60
CA LYS A 107 7.19 4.83 -15.77
C LYS A 107 7.72 4.11 -14.53
N HIS A 108 8.98 3.70 -14.52
CA HIS A 108 9.56 2.85 -13.47
C HIS A 108 10.70 3.49 -12.66
N ILE A 109 11.08 4.74 -12.95
CA ILE A 109 12.05 5.58 -12.22
C ILE A 109 11.29 6.72 -11.54
#